data_AF-A0A351T6R6-F1
#
_entry.id   AF-A0A351T6R6-F1
#
_cell.length_a   1.000
_cell.length_b   1.000
_cell.length_c   1.000
_cell.angle_alpha   90.00
_cell.angle_beta   90.00
_cell.angle_gamma   90.00
#
_symmetry.space_group_name_H-M   'P 1'
#
loop_
_entity.id
_entity.type
_entity.pdbx_description
1 polymer ?
#
loop_
_entity_poly.entity_id
_entity_poly.type
_entity_poly.pdbx_seq_one_letter_code
_entity_poly.pdbx_strand_id
1 'polypeptide(L)'
;MAKKMLIDATHPEETRVAVVQGNKLEDFDFESAARQQLNGNIYLAKVTRIEPSLQAAFVEYGGNRHGFLAFNEIHPDYYQIPVADRLALLAEDAEEERRAQVQDDMHAANRSQNDDDDDADDDSTDDNATADIADEDRDEDNRDTVVTDT
;
A
#
# COMPACT_ATOMS: atom_id res chain seq x y z
N MET A 1 -30.05 7.87 8.91
CA MET A 1 -30.26 8.09 7.46
C MET A 1 -29.65 6.92 6.70
N ALA A 2 -30.30 6.39 5.67
CA ALA A 2 -29.75 5.29 4.88
C ALA A 2 -28.69 5.77 3.88
N LYS A 3 -27.58 5.04 3.79
CA LYS A 3 -26.53 5.22 2.78
C LYS A 3 -27.02 4.56 1.49
N LYS A 4 -26.89 5.25 0.35
CA LYS A 4 -27.35 4.79 -0.97
C LYS A 4 -26.17 4.79 -1.93
N MET A 5 -26.09 3.78 -2.79
CA MET A 5 -25.14 3.71 -3.90
C MET A 5 -25.90 3.99 -5.20
N LEU A 6 -25.46 5.00 -5.95
CA LEU A 6 -26.02 5.41 -7.24
C LEU A 6 -25.01 5.04 -8.33
N ILE A 7 -25.47 4.40 -9.39
CA ILE A 7 -24.63 3.97 -10.53
C ILE A 7 -25.22 4.58 -11.79
N ASP A 8 -24.41 5.34 -12.52
CA ASP A 8 -24.75 5.89 -13.84
C ASP A 8 -23.86 5.27 -14.90
N ALA A 9 -24.49 4.57 -15.84
CA ALA A 9 -23.87 3.92 -16.99
C ALA A 9 -24.54 4.34 -18.31
N THR A 10 -25.14 5.54 -18.34
CA THR A 10 -25.79 6.08 -19.55
C THR A 10 -24.80 6.41 -20.66
N HIS A 11 -23.58 6.79 -20.29
CA HIS A 11 -22.50 7.16 -21.20
C HIS A 11 -21.58 5.96 -21.40
N PRO A 12 -21.43 5.41 -22.62
CA PRO A 12 -20.60 4.23 -22.85
C PRO A 12 -19.09 4.48 -22.60
N GLU A 13 -18.66 5.74 -22.60
CA GLU A 13 -17.28 6.15 -22.36
C GLU A 13 -16.87 6.13 -20.88
N GLU A 14 -17.84 6.20 -19.96
CA GLU A 14 -17.58 6.30 -18.52
C GLU A 14 -18.71 5.69 -17.67
N THR A 15 -18.35 5.00 -16.60
CA THR A 15 -19.30 4.57 -15.56
C THR A 15 -19.01 5.35 -14.29
N ARG A 16 -20.05 5.90 -13.65
CA ARG A 16 -19.92 6.71 -12.43
C ARG A 16 -20.64 6.03 -11.28
N VAL A 17 -19.98 5.97 -10.12
CA VAL A 17 -20.54 5.39 -8.89
C VAL A 17 -20.45 6.43 -7.79
N ALA A 18 -21.58 6.73 -7.15
CA ALA A 18 -21.65 7.70 -6.05
C ALA A 18 -22.28 7.05 -4.82
N VAL A 19 -21.67 7.25 -3.65
CA VAL A 19 -22.22 6.83 -2.37
C VAL A 19 -22.71 8.06 -1.61
N VAL A 20 -24.00 8.09 -1.29
CA VAL A 20 -24.69 9.27 -0.75
C VAL A 20 -25.39 8.92 0.56
N GLN A 21 -25.28 9.79 1.55
CA GLN A 21 -26.08 9.74 2.78
C GLN A 21 -27.02 10.94 2.83
N GLY A 22 -28.32 10.70 2.64
CA GLY A 22 -29.31 11.77 2.50
C GLY A 22 -29.06 12.60 1.22
N ASN A 23 -28.66 13.87 1.38
CA ASN A 23 -28.26 14.77 0.29
C ASN A 23 -26.73 15.05 0.28
N LYS A 24 -25.96 14.38 1.14
CA LYS A 24 -24.52 14.55 1.22
C LYS A 24 -23.83 13.44 0.44
N LEU A 25 -23.00 13.83 -0.52
CA LEU A 25 -22.08 12.91 -1.20
C LEU A 25 -20.97 12.52 -0.22
N GLU A 26 -20.77 11.22 -0.02
CA GLU A 26 -19.68 10.69 0.80
C GLU A 26 -18.50 10.23 -0.06
N ASP A 27 -18.79 9.51 -1.14
CA ASP A 27 -17.76 8.96 -2.04
C ASP A 27 -18.22 9.02 -3.48
N PHE A 28 -17.28 9.22 -4.41
CA PHE A 28 -17.52 9.30 -5.84
C PHE A 28 -16.34 8.73 -6.59
N ASP A 29 -16.61 7.75 -7.44
CA ASP A 29 -15.63 7.13 -8.32
C ASP A 29 -16.17 7.12 -9.76
N PHE A 30 -15.26 7.15 -10.73
CA PHE A 30 -15.62 6.97 -12.13
C PHE A 30 -14.57 6.12 -12.85
N GLU A 31 -15.06 5.24 -13.71
CA GLU A 31 -14.23 4.36 -14.53
C GLU A 31 -14.38 4.76 -15.99
N SER A 32 -13.27 5.02 -16.67
CA SER A 32 -13.27 5.28 -18.11
C SER A 32 -13.10 3.98 -18.90
N ALA A 33 -13.89 3.81 -19.96
CA ALA A 33 -13.79 2.66 -20.86
C ALA A 33 -12.43 2.59 -21.60
N ALA A 34 -11.67 3.69 -21.67
CA ALA A 34 -10.41 3.75 -22.41
C ALA A 34 -9.24 3.02 -21.70
N ARG A 35 -9.29 2.86 -20.37
CA ARG A 35 -8.20 2.24 -19.60
C ARG A 35 -8.75 1.30 -18.55
N GLN A 36 -8.76 0.02 -18.87
CA GLN A 36 -9.07 -1.02 -17.91
C GLN A 36 -7.97 -1.13 -16.85
N GLN A 37 -8.35 -1.04 -15.58
CA GLN A 37 -7.47 -1.32 -14.47
C GLN A 37 -7.29 -2.83 -14.35
N LEU A 38 -6.06 -3.30 -14.57
CA LEU A 38 -5.72 -4.73 -14.43
C LEU A 38 -5.23 -5.08 -13.01
N ASN A 39 -5.04 -4.07 -12.16
CA ASN A 39 -4.59 -4.25 -10.78
C ASN A 39 -5.71 -4.84 -9.93
N GLY A 40 -5.40 -5.85 -9.11
CA GLY A 40 -6.35 -6.58 -8.28
C GLY A 40 -7.09 -7.71 -8.99
N ASN A 41 -6.90 -7.86 -10.31
CA ASN A 41 -7.53 -8.95 -11.06
C ASN A 41 -6.90 -10.29 -10.73
N ILE A 42 -7.73 -11.33 -10.69
CA ILE A 42 -7.33 -12.72 -10.41
C ILE A 42 -7.47 -13.53 -11.70
N TYR A 43 -6.41 -14.21 -12.10
CA TYR A 43 -6.36 -15.01 -13.32
C TYR A 43 -5.98 -16.45 -13.03
N LEU A 44 -6.56 -17.40 -13.77
CA LEU A 44 -5.97 -18.72 -13.94
C LEU A 44 -4.86 -18.59 -15.00
N ALA A 45 -3.61 -18.71 -14.56
CA ALA A 45 -2.44 -18.51 -15.41
C ALA A 45 -1.63 -19.81 -15.57
N LYS A 46 -0.77 -19.85 -16.59
CA LYS A 46 0.17 -20.94 -16.82
C LYS A 46 1.61 -20.45 -16.67
N VAL A 47 2.44 -21.21 -15.96
CA VAL A 47 3.89 -20.93 -15.89
C VAL A 47 4.52 -21.21 -17.25
N THR A 48 5.20 -20.21 -17.84
CA THR A 48 5.87 -20.33 -19.14
C THR A 48 7.32 -20.75 -19.00
N ARG A 49 8.04 -20.16 -18.03
CA ARG A 49 9.42 -20.50 -17.69
C ARG A 49 9.74 -20.13 -16.26
N ILE A 50 10.76 -20.78 -15.71
CA ILE A 50 11.30 -20.54 -14.37
C ILE A 50 12.71 -19.97 -14.54
N GLU A 51 13.01 -18.88 -13.85
CA GLU A 51 14.31 -18.20 -13.87
C GLU A 51 14.96 -18.29 -12.48
N PRO A 52 15.82 -19.30 -12.24
CA PRO A 52 16.45 -19.48 -10.92
C PRO A 52 17.30 -18.28 -10.50
N SER A 53 17.96 -17.62 -11.46
CA SER A 53 18.79 -16.43 -11.20
C SER A 53 17.99 -15.26 -10.64
N LEU A 54 16.73 -15.12 -11.04
CA LEU A 54 15.83 -14.08 -10.55
C LEU A 54 15.00 -14.56 -9.34
N GLN A 55 15.11 -15.84 -8.98
CA GLN A 55 14.22 -16.52 -8.03
C GLN A 55 12.75 -16.20 -8.36
N ALA A 56 12.37 -16.39 -9.62
CA ALA A 56 11.05 -16.02 -10.12
C ALA A 56 10.57 -16.93 -11.25
N ALA A 57 9.28 -16.88 -11.52
CA ALA A 57 8.64 -17.53 -12.65
C ALA A 57 7.95 -16.49 -13.54
N PHE A 58 7.95 -16.72 -14.85
CA PHE A 58 7.14 -15.96 -15.78
C PHE A 58 5.84 -16.71 -16.05
N VAL A 59 4.71 -15.98 -16.02
CA VAL A 59 3.36 -16.54 -16.15
C VAL A 59 2.61 -15.94 -17.34
N GLU A 60 1.89 -16.77 -18.06
CA GLU A 60 0.95 -16.35 -19.09
C GLU A 60 -0.46 -16.30 -18.50
N TYR A 61 -1.00 -15.08 -18.38
CA TYR A 61 -2.32 -14.79 -17.81
C TYR A 61 -3.30 -14.19 -18.83
N GLY A 62 -2.95 -14.21 -20.13
CA GLY A 62 -3.75 -13.64 -21.22
C GLY A 62 -3.48 -12.18 -21.55
N GLY A 63 -2.50 -11.54 -20.90
CA GLY A 63 -2.04 -10.19 -21.25
C GLY A 63 -1.03 -10.15 -22.40
N ASN A 64 -0.74 -8.94 -22.89
CA ASN A 64 0.23 -8.72 -23.99
C ASN A 64 1.68 -9.08 -23.62
N ARG A 65 2.00 -9.16 -22.32
CA ARG A 65 3.31 -9.55 -21.79
C ARG A 65 3.11 -10.59 -20.70
N HIS A 66 4.11 -11.46 -20.53
CA HIS A 66 4.12 -12.38 -19.40
C HIS A 66 4.19 -11.62 -18.07
N GLY A 67 3.46 -12.11 -17.09
CA GLY A 67 3.54 -11.66 -15.72
C GLY A 67 4.85 -12.15 -15.09
N PHE A 68 5.34 -11.40 -14.13
CA PHE A 68 6.46 -11.77 -13.29
C PHE A 68 5.90 -12.20 -11.94
N LEU A 69 6.28 -13.38 -11.47
CA LEU A 69 5.87 -13.93 -10.18
C LEU A 69 7.12 -14.29 -9.39
N ALA A 70 7.40 -13.52 -8.33
CA ALA A 70 8.56 -13.77 -7.48
C ALA A 70 8.33 -15.03 -6.62
N PHE A 71 9.41 -15.74 -6.27
CA PHE A 71 9.31 -17.00 -5.53
C PHE A 71 8.66 -16.84 -4.14
N ASN A 72 8.94 -15.73 -3.45
CA ASN A 72 8.36 -15.41 -2.14
C ASN A 72 6.87 -15.04 -2.20
N GLU A 73 6.29 -14.83 -3.38
CA GLU A 73 4.86 -14.54 -3.56
C GLU A 73 4.06 -15.80 -3.94
N ILE A 74 4.69 -16.98 -3.95
CA ILE A 74 4.05 -18.25 -4.27
C ILE A 74 3.58 -18.92 -2.98
N HIS A 75 2.27 -19.18 -2.88
CA HIS A 75 1.72 -19.90 -1.73
C HIS A 75 2.28 -21.34 -1.64
N PRO A 76 2.62 -21.85 -0.42
CA PRO A 76 3.21 -23.18 -0.23
C PRO A 76 2.42 -24.34 -0.83
N ASP A 77 1.11 -24.19 -1.02
CA ASP A 77 0.27 -25.20 -1.69
C ASP A 77 0.67 -25.50 -3.13
N TYR A 78 1.34 -24.56 -3.79
CA TYR A 78 1.86 -24.74 -5.14
C TYR A 78 3.23 -25.43 -5.18
N TYR A 79 3.86 -25.66 -4.02
CA TYR A 79 5.16 -26.32 -3.96
C TYR A 79 5.03 -27.82 -4.21
N GLN A 80 5.91 -28.33 -5.07
CA GLN A 80 6.03 -29.76 -5.33
C GLN A 80 6.89 -30.43 -4.24
N ILE A 81 6.34 -30.48 -3.02
CA ILE A 81 6.95 -31.11 -1.85
C ILE A 81 6.02 -32.19 -1.28
N PRO A 82 6.55 -33.17 -0.51
CA PRO A 82 5.72 -34.14 0.20
C PRO A 82 4.66 -33.47 1.08
N VAL A 83 3.51 -34.13 1.24
CA VAL A 83 2.36 -33.60 1.98
C VAL A 83 2.73 -33.29 3.44
N ALA A 84 3.57 -34.10 4.07
CA ALA A 84 4.01 -33.88 5.44
C ALA A 84 4.75 -32.55 5.60
N ASP A 85 5.68 -32.25 4.70
CA ASP A 85 6.48 -31.03 4.71
C ASP A 85 5.60 -29.80 4.45
N ARG A 86 4.66 -29.92 3.51
CA ARG A 86 3.69 -28.85 3.22
C ARG A 86 2.81 -28.52 4.43
N LEU A 87 2.30 -29.54 5.13
CA LEU A 87 1.46 -29.35 6.31
C LEU A 87 2.23 -28.70 7.45
N ALA A 88 3.53 -29.02 7.60
CA ALA A 88 4.38 -28.38 8.59
C ALA A 88 4.53 -26.88 8.32
N LEU A 89 4.80 -26.50 7.06
CA LEU A 89 4.93 -25.09 6.66
C LEU A 89 3.63 -24.31 6.90
N LEU A 90 2.48 -24.86 6.48
CA LEU A 90 1.19 -24.21 6.68
C LEU A 90 0.83 -24.04 8.17
N ALA A 91 1.22 -25.01 9.00
CA ALA A 91 0.98 -24.93 10.44
C ALA A 91 1.86 -23.85 11.09
N GLU A 92 3.11 -23.71 10.65
CA GLU A 92 4.04 -22.67 11.09
C GLU A 92 3.51 -21.28 10.71
N ASP A 93 3.15 -21.07 9.43
CA ASP A 93 2.55 -19.81 8.94
C ASP A 93 1.30 -19.43 9.76
N ALA A 94 0.40 -20.40 10.01
CA ALA A 94 -0.81 -20.18 10.80
C ALA A 94 -0.57 -19.95 12.30
N GLU A 95 0.57 -20.38 12.84
CA GLU A 95 1.01 -20.02 14.19
C GLU A 95 1.56 -18.60 14.24
N GLU A 96 2.38 -18.23 13.26
CA GLU A 96 2.94 -16.88 13.15
C GLU A 96 1.85 -15.82 12.98
N GLU A 97 0.88 -16.05 12.09
CA GLU A 97 -0.28 -15.17 11.91
C GLU A 97 -1.09 -14.99 13.20
N ARG A 98 -1.31 -16.08 13.96
CA ARG A 98 -1.97 -16.00 15.27
C ARG A 98 -1.16 -15.19 16.27
N ARG A 99 0.16 -15.36 16.29
CA ARG A 99 1.04 -14.61 17.19
C ARG A 99 1.05 -13.12 16.84
N ALA A 100 1.05 -12.79 15.54
CA ALA A 100 0.96 -11.42 15.06
C ALA A 100 -0.40 -10.79 15.43
N GLN A 101 -1.51 -11.48 15.20
CA GLN A 101 -2.85 -11.00 15.60
C GLN A 101 -2.93 -10.73 17.10
N VAL A 102 -2.42 -11.64 17.93
CA VAL A 102 -2.39 -11.45 19.39
C VAL A 102 -1.52 -10.27 19.80
N GLN A 103 -0.38 -10.03 19.14
CA GLN A 103 0.45 -8.85 19.40
C GLN A 103 -0.26 -7.55 19.00
N ASP A 104 -0.89 -7.51 17.83
CA ASP A 104 -1.63 -6.34 17.35
C ASP A 104 -2.79 -6.01 18.29
N ASP A 105 -3.54 -7.03 18.75
CA ASP A 105 -4.61 -6.86 19.74
C ASP A 105 -4.08 -6.31 21.08
N MET A 106 -2.92 -6.80 21.56
CA MET A 106 -2.26 -6.26 22.76
C MET A 106 -1.79 -4.81 22.56
N HIS A 107 -1.22 -4.48 21.40
CA HIS A 107 -0.78 -3.12 21.07
C HIS A 107 -1.95 -2.15 20.97
N ALA A 108 -3.09 -2.57 20.41
CA ALA A 108 -4.32 -1.78 20.37
C ALA A 108 -4.87 -1.52 21.77
N ALA A 109 -4.94 -2.56 22.63
CA ALA A 109 -5.41 -2.43 24.00
C ALA A 109 -4.53 -1.49 24.86
N ASN A 110 -3.21 -1.53 24.66
CA ASN A 110 -2.27 -0.69 25.40
C ASN A 110 -2.29 0.79 24.94
N ARG A 111 -2.54 1.04 23.64
CA ARG A 111 -2.76 2.42 23.15
C ARG A 111 -4.00 3.06 23.77
N SER A 112 -5.09 2.31 23.91
CA SER A 112 -6.32 2.80 24.55
C SER A 112 -6.18 3.08 26.06
N GLN A 113 -5.10 2.66 26.71
CA GLN A 113 -4.84 2.95 28.13
C GLN A 113 -3.94 4.18 28.37
N ASN A 114 -3.21 4.65 27.35
CA ASN A 114 -2.31 5.80 27.47
C ASN A 114 -2.94 7.12 26.99
N ASP A 115 -4.11 7.08 26.33
CA ASP A 115 -4.82 8.28 25.86
C ASP A 115 -5.71 8.95 26.94
N ASP A 116 -5.70 8.44 28.18
CA ASP A 116 -6.47 8.99 29.33
C ASP A 116 -5.61 9.82 30.31
N ASP A 117 -4.30 10.02 30.07
CA ASP A 117 -3.37 10.66 31.03
C ASP A 117 -2.51 11.84 30.48
N ASP A 118 -2.91 12.48 29.37
CA ASP A 118 -2.19 13.65 28.80
C ASP A 118 -3.05 14.94 28.77
N ASP A 119 -3.71 15.25 29.89
CA ASP A 119 -4.33 16.55 30.15
C ASP A 119 -3.82 17.09 31.51
N ALA A 120 -2.56 17.53 31.53
CA ALA A 120 -1.99 18.29 32.64
C ALA A 120 -1.10 19.44 32.12
N ASP A 121 -1.55 20.65 32.44
CA ASP A 121 -0.94 21.97 32.23
C ASP A 121 0.60 22.03 32.26
N ASP A 122 1.20 22.74 31.29
CA ASP A 122 2.42 23.54 31.52
C ASP A 122 2.27 24.91 30.87
N ASP A 123 1.64 25.81 31.61
CA ASP A 123 1.76 27.26 31.45
C ASP A 123 3.04 27.72 32.16
N SER A 124 4.09 27.98 31.39
CA SER A 124 5.18 28.85 31.84
C SER A 124 5.73 29.68 30.68
N THR A 125 5.19 30.90 30.55
CA THR A 125 5.90 32.05 29.98
C THR A 125 7.24 32.25 30.70
N ASP A 126 8.35 32.25 29.96
CA ASP A 126 9.55 33.00 30.34
C ASP A 126 10.20 33.65 29.12
N ASP A 127 10.02 34.96 29.05
CA ASP A 127 10.70 35.90 28.17
C ASP A 127 12.16 36.06 28.62
N ASN A 128 13.15 35.52 27.88
CA ASN A 128 14.45 36.20 27.77
C ASN A 128 15.33 35.69 26.62
N ALA A 129 15.35 36.40 25.49
CA ALA A 129 16.51 36.39 24.60
C ALA A 129 16.70 37.79 24.00
N THR A 130 17.45 38.60 24.71
CA THR A 130 17.98 39.88 24.23
C THR A 130 19.00 39.70 23.12
N ALA A 131 18.79 40.48 22.06
CA ALA A 131 19.76 41.22 21.24
C ALA A 131 20.71 40.46 20.29
N ASP A 132 20.40 40.64 19.00
CA ASP A 132 21.24 41.25 17.96
C ASP A 132 22.72 40.84 17.85
N ILE A 133 23.08 40.24 16.72
CA ILE A 133 24.13 40.75 15.81
C ILE A 133 23.76 40.36 14.38
N ALA A 134 23.79 41.36 13.51
CA ALA A 134 23.52 41.33 12.09
C ALA A 134 24.76 40.95 11.24
N ASP A 135 24.55 40.99 9.92
CA ASP A 135 25.48 40.99 8.77
C ASP A 135 25.72 39.60 8.13
N GLU A 136 25.09 39.33 6.97
CA GLU A 136 25.56 39.70 5.60
C GLU A 136 26.87 38.96 5.29
N ASP A 137 26.91 37.94 4.43
CA ASP A 137 26.83 38.08 2.97
C ASP A 137 26.41 36.77 2.28
N ARG A 138 25.64 36.92 1.19
CA ARG A 138 25.36 35.87 0.20
C ARG A 138 26.37 36.00 -0.93
N ASP A 139 27.23 35.00 -1.09
CA ASP A 139 27.92 34.76 -2.35
C ASP A 139 27.27 33.57 -3.07
N GLU A 140 26.73 33.89 -4.25
CA GLU A 140 26.41 32.95 -5.32
C GLU A 140 27.72 32.37 -5.86
N ASP A 141 27.79 31.05 -6.09
CA ASP A 141 28.48 30.57 -7.28
C ASP A 141 28.03 29.15 -7.71
N ASN A 142 27.22 29.21 -8.77
CA ASN A 142 27.37 28.50 -10.03
C ASN A 142 27.43 26.96 -10.08
N ARG A 143 26.46 26.42 -10.83
CA ARG A 143 26.25 25.01 -11.16
C ARG A 143 27.14 24.62 -12.34
N ASP A 144 28.00 23.63 -12.16
CA ASP A 144 28.76 23.05 -13.27
C ASP A 144 27.95 21.91 -13.93
N THR A 145 27.34 22.22 -15.07
CA THR A 145 26.79 21.22 -16.00
C THR A 145 27.89 20.75 -16.93
N VAL A 146 28.40 19.52 -16.72
CA VAL A 146 29.26 18.86 -17.70
C VAL A 146 28.42 17.97 -18.60
N VAL A 147 28.28 18.42 -19.84
CA VAL A 147 27.85 17.65 -21.01
C VAL A 147 28.93 16.59 -21.30
N THR A 148 28.55 15.31 -21.35
CA THR A 148 29.38 14.27 -21.96
C THR A 148 28.73 13.81 -23.25
N ASP A 149 29.39 14.12 -24.37
CA ASP A 149 29.11 13.61 -25.70
C ASP A 149 30.11 12.47 -25.96
N THR A 150 29.64 11.22 -26.08
CA THR A 150 30.24 10.11 -26.85
C THR A 150 29.24 8.96 -26.97
#